data_AF-A0A651FKB6-F1
#
_entry.id   AF-A0A651FKB6-F1
#
_cell.length_a   1.000
_cell.length_b   1.000
_cell.length_c   1.000
_cell.angle_alpha   90.00
_cell.angle_beta   90.00
_cell.angle_gamma   90.00
#
_symmetry.space_group_name_H-M   'P 1'
#
loop_
_entity.id
_entity.type
_entity.pdbx_description
1 polymer ?
#
loop_
_entity_poly.entity_id
_entity_poly.type
_entity_poly.pdbx_seq_one_letter_code
_entity_poly.pdbx_strand_id
1 'polypeptide(L)'
;MKFHRQTLEKLKFDFRATAFSAVFISLTFVGCTSAVDRISEENKSNATKETLRIVQDKDPNSVQFYRIPLKEAFEMARKENKLVFVDFYADWCQPCKMMDKNVFTVPEVFQFFNTTFINVKLDVEDKAHGSQAAADYRVAAMPTFMVIHPDEGVRYSIRGYRDAKSLMMEVQDAL
;
A
#
# COMPACT_ATOMS: atom_id res chain seq x y z
N MET A 1 -29.59 -46.30 18.25
CA MET A 1 -28.31 -46.23 18.97
C MET A 1 -28.19 -44.84 19.58
N LYS A 2 -27.91 -44.80 20.88
CA LYS A 2 -28.08 -43.69 21.81
C LYS A 2 -26.68 -43.37 22.39
N PHE A 3 -26.48 -42.13 22.82
CA PHE A 3 -25.38 -41.62 23.67
C PHE A 3 -24.01 -41.44 22.96
N HIS A 4 -23.20 -40.42 23.25
CA HIS A 4 -23.19 -39.51 24.39
C HIS A 4 -22.56 -38.15 24.02
N ARG A 5 -23.24 -37.09 24.46
CA ARG A 5 -22.74 -35.72 24.67
C ARG A 5 -21.68 -35.72 25.77
N GLN A 6 -20.56 -34.99 25.62
CA GLN A 6 -19.81 -34.32 26.70
C GLN A 6 -18.94 -33.21 26.05
N THR A 7 -19.32 -31.93 26.14
CA THR A 7 -18.87 -30.89 27.11
C THR A 7 -17.36 -30.71 27.22
N LEU A 8 -16.90 -29.48 26.98
CA LEU A 8 -15.99 -28.64 27.79
C LEU A 8 -15.72 -27.36 26.97
N GLU A 9 -16.59 -26.35 27.01
CA GLU A 9 -16.59 -25.23 27.97
C GLU A 9 -15.23 -24.54 28.17
N LYS A 10 -15.28 -23.22 27.89
CA LYS A 10 -14.57 -22.12 28.57
C LYS A 10 -13.07 -21.99 28.31
N LEU A 11 -12.71 -20.92 27.60
CA LEU A 11 -11.89 -19.87 28.23
C LEU A 11 -12.17 -18.54 27.53
N LYS A 12 -13.17 -17.83 28.04
CA LYS A 12 -13.31 -16.38 27.86
C LYS A 12 -12.28 -15.74 28.79
N PHE A 13 -11.32 -15.02 28.23
CA PHE A 13 -10.32 -14.28 28.98
C PHE A 13 -10.93 -12.94 29.38
N ASP A 14 -11.52 -12.89 30.58
CA ASP A 14 -12.05 -11.67 31.19
C ASP A 14 -10.90 -10.76 31.63
N PHE A 15 -10.82 -9.59 30.99
CA PHE A 15 -9.93 -8.49 31.35
C PHE A 15 -10.56 -7.74 32.54
N ARG A 16 -10.30 -8.21 33.76
CA ARG A 16 -10.61 -7.45 34.98
C ARG A 16 -9.38 -6.65 35.38
N ALA A 17 -9.45 -5.36 35.09
CA ALA A 17 -8.65 -4.33 35.76
C ALA A 17 -8.95 -4.37 37.27
N THR A 18 -7.93 -4.63 38.08
CA THR A 18 -7.96 -4.38 39.52
C THR A 18 -6.71 -3.63 39.91
N ALA A 19 -6.97 -2.46 40.50
CA ALA A 19 -6.01 -1.56 41.10
C ALA A 19 -5.03 -2.27 42.03
N PHE A 20 -3.73 -2.06 41.81
CA PHE A 20 -2.69 -2.43 42.76
C PHE A 20 -2.20 -1.17 43.48
N SER A 21 -2.49 -1.18 44.77
CA SER A 21 -2.07 -0.23 45.79
C SER A 21 -0.55 -0.13 45.85
N ALA A 22 -0.06 1.08 46.09
CA ALA A 22 1.35 1.38 46.31
C ALA A 22 1.92 0.58 47.49
N VAL A 23 3.03 -0.11 47.25
CA VAL A 23 4.00 -0.49 48.29
C VAL A 23 5.38 -0.17 47.76
N PHE A 24 5.95 0.92 48.29
CA PHE A 24 7.36 1.24 48.19
C PHE A 24 8.17 0.18 48.94
N ILE A 25 8.90 -0.67 48.23
CA ILE A 25 9.97 -1.48 48.80
C ILE A 25 11.28 -0.93 48.23
N SER A 26 11.94 -0.10 49.05
CA SER A 26 13.34 0.26 48.86
C SER A 26 14.17 -1.01 49.08
N LEU A 27 14.75 -1.54 48.00
CA LEU A 27 15.89 -2.43 48.08
C LEU A 27 16.76 -2.22 46.85
N THR A 28 17.99 -1.79 47.09
CA THR A 28 19.08 -1.71 46.13
C THR A 28 19.30 -3.05 45.44
N PHE A 29 18.79 -3.18 44.22
CA PHE A 29 19.22 -4.19 43.27
C PHE A 29 19.89 -3.47 42.10
N VAL A 30 21.21 -3.43 42.17
CA VAL A 30 22.06 -3.22 41.01
C VAL A 30 21.66 -4.25 39.96
N GLY A 31 21.27 -3.78 38.77
CA GLY A 31 21.22 -4.61 37.57
C GLY A 31 19.84 -5.06 37.09
N CYS A 32 19.03 -4.15 36.55
CA CYS A 32 18.20 -4.43 35.36
C CYS A 32 17.59 -3.14 34.76
N THR A 33 18.37 -2.08 34.56
CA THR A 33 17.89 -0.84 33.92
C THR A 33 18.26 -0.78 32.43
N SER A 34 18.12 -1.89 31.71
CA SER A 34 18.42 -1.94 30.26
C SER A 34 17.33 -2.61 29.43
N ALA A 35 16.18 -2.92 30.03
CA ALA A 35 15.07 -3.59 29.33
C ALA A 35 13.96 -2.62 28.85
N VAL A 36 13.79 -1.45 29.47
CA VAL A 36 12.74 -0.50 29.07
C VAL A 36 13.16 0.38 27.89
N ASP A 37 14.45 0.67 27.73
CA ASP A 37 14.98 1.40 26.57
C ASP A 37 14.93 0.57 25.27
N ARG A 38 15.02 -0.77 25.38
CA ARG A 38 14.98 -1.69 24.23
C ARG A 38 13.60 -1.79 23.56
N ILE A 39 12.53 -1.51 24.29
CA ILE A 39 11.15 -1.55 23.77
C ILE A 39 10.87 -0.34 22.84
N SER A 40 11.58 0.77 23.00
CA SER A 40 11.46 1.96 22.15
C SER A 40 12.13 1.78 20.77
N GLU A 41 13.23 1.05 20.73
CA GLU A 41 13.99 0.79 19.50
C GLU A 41 13.43 -0.37 18.67
N GLU A 42 12.89 -1.43 19.30
CA GLU A 42 12.19 -2.50 18.59
C GLU A 42 10.89 -2.01 17.92
N ASN A 43 10.14 -1.09 18.56
CA ASN A 43 8.93 -0.50 17.95
C ASN A 43 9.26 0.45 16.78
N LYS A 44 10.35 1.23 16.87
CA LYS A 44 10.83 2.04 15.72
C LYS A 44 11.33 1.16 14.58
N SER A 45 12.11 0.13 14.86
CA SER A 45 12.65 -0.74 13.81
C SER A 45 11.59 -1.60 13.11
N ASN A 46 10.55 -2.07 13.83
CA ASN A 46 9.43 -2.78 13.21
C ASN A 46 8.50 -1.85 12.42
N ALA A 47 8.22 -0.63 12.91
CA ALA A 47 7.47 0.38 12.15
C ALA A 47 8.22 0.84 10.89
N THR A 48 9.54 0.98 10.94
CA THR A 48 10.37 1.37 9.78
C THR A 48 10.48 0.22 8.75
N LYS A 49 10.47 -1.03 9.23
CA LYS A 49 10.52 -2.25 8.38
C LYS A 49 9.16 -2.58 7.75
N GLU A 50 8.06 -2.13 8.33
CA GLU A 50 6.72 -2.17 7.73
C GLU A 50 6.50 -0.99 6.75
N THR A 51 7.06 0.18 7.07
CA THR A 51 7.10 1.35 6.16
C THR A 51 7.95 1.10 4.90
N LEU A 52 8.99 0.27 4.99
CA LEU A 52 9.83 -0.14 3.84
C LEU A 52 9.14 -1.19 2.93
N ARG A 53 7.98 -1.75 3.32
CA ARG A 53 7.21 -2.70 2.50
C ARG A 53 6.20 -2.01 1.58
N ILE A 54 5.85 -0.77 1.88
CA ILE A 54 5.03 0.13 1.07
C ILE A 54 6.01 0.98 0.24
N VAL A 55 6.70 0.41 -0.74
CA VAL A 55 7.81 1.09 -1.42
C VAL A 55 7.27 2.20 -2.31
N GLN A 56 7.14 3.40 -1.76
CA GLN A 56 6.94 4.65 -2.48
C GLN A 56 8.24 5.07 -3.14
N ASP A 57 8.19 5.48 -4.41
CA ASP A 57 9.35 6.01 -5.12
C ASP A 57 9.95 7.21 -4.37
N LYS A 58 11.27 7.21 -4.14
CA LYS A 58 11.93 8.15 -3.21
C LYS A 58 12.07 9.59 -3.75
N ASP A 59 11.84 9.83 -5.04
CA ASP A 59 12.09 11.13 -5.66
C ASP A 59 10.91 12.09 -5.40
N PRO A 60 11.10 13.18 -4.61
CA PRO A 60 10.02 14.12 -4.28
C PRO A 60 9.49 14.91 -5.48
N ASN A 61 10.23 14.96 -6.60
CA ASN A 61 9.84 15.66 -7.82
C ASN A 61 9.19 14.72 -8.85
N SER A 62 8.58 13.63 -8.38
CA SER A 62 7.95 12.62 -9.24
C SER A 62 6.66 12.07 -8.64
N VAL A 63 5.87 11.39 -9.48
CA VAL A 63 4.69 10.64 -9.04
C VAL A 63 5.12 9.55 -8.05
N GLN A 64 4.45 9.50 -6.90
CA GLN A 64 4.76 8.58 -5.81
C GLN A 64 4.00 7.27 -6.00
N PHE A 65 4.66 6.26 -6.57
CA PHE A 65 4.03 4.97 -6.80
C PHE A 65 4.21 4.00 -5.65
N TYR A 66 3.12 3.38 -5.22
CA TYR A 66 3.12 2.22 -4.34
C TYR A 66 3.35 0.93 -5.13
N ARG A 67 4.17 0.03 -4.58
CA ARG A 67 4.37 -1.34 -5.10
C ARG A 67 3.67 -2.34 -4.19
N ILE A 68 2.34 -2.30 -4.20
CA ILE A 68 1.48 -3.12 -3.34
C ILE A 68 0.40 -3.84 -4.16
N PRO A 69 -0.20 -4.94 -3.65
CA PRO A 69 -1.32 -5.59 -4.30
C PRO A 69 -2.51 -4.63 -4.49
N LEU A 70 -3.24 -4.76 -5.60
CA LEU A 70 -4.41 -3.91 -5.89
C LEU A 70 -5.47 -3.94 -4.79
N LYS A 71 -5.63 -5.08 -4.12
CA LYS A 71 -6.56 -5.20 -3.00
C LYS A 71 -6.24 -4.19 -1.88
N GLU A 72 -4.97 -4.08 -1.50
CA GLU A 72 -4.52 -3.14 -0.47
C GLU A 72 -4.67 -1.69 -0.94
N ALA A 73 -4.35 -1.42 -2.21
CA ALA A 73 -4.56 -0.12 -2.81
C ALA A 73 -6.04 0.30 -2.78
N PHE A 74 -6.99 -0.60 -3.05
CA PHE A 74 -8.42 -0.31 -2.94
C PHE A 74 -8.86 -0.07 -1.50
N GLU A 75 -8.27 -0.77 -0.53
CA GLU A 75 -8.53 -0.50 0.89
C GLU A 75 -8.03 0.88 1.32
N MET A 76 -6.86 1.32 0.84
CA MET A 76 -6.35 2.68 1.04
C MET A 76 -7.24 3.73 0.35
N ALA A 77 -7.59 3.47 -0.90
CA ALA A 77 -8.43 4.36 -1.70
C ALA A 77 -9.80 4.61 -1.06
N ARG A 78 -10.43 3.57 -0.50
CA ARG A 78 -11.68 3.72 0.27
C ARG A 78 -11.51 4.56 1.53
N LYS A 79 -10.39 4.42 2.25
CA LYS A 79 -10.12 5.21 3.48
C LYS A 79 -9.87 6.68 3.16
N GLU A 80 -9.19 6.97 2.07
CA GLU A 80 -8.84 8.33 1.64
C GLU A 80 -9.88 8.96 0.72
N ASN A 81 -10.92 8.22 0.33
CA ASN A 81 -11.92 8.63 -0.66
C ASN A 81 -11.28 9.10 -1.99
N LYS A 82 -10.36 8.29 -2.51
CA LYS A 82 -9.60 8.54 -3.74
C LYS A 82 -9.83 7.43 -4.77
N LEU A 83 -9.52 7.73 -6.03
CA LEU A 83 -9.41 6.73 -7.08
C LEU A 83 -8.02 6.08 -7.04
N VAL A 84 -7.90 4.88 -7.61
CA VAL A 84 -6.60 4.20 -7.80
C VAL A 84 -6.14 4.41 -9.22
N PHE A 85 -4.93 4.95 -9.37
CA PHE A 85 -4.23 5.01 -10.64
C PHE A 85 -3.24 3.85 -10.71
N VAL A 86 -3.35 3.00 -11.73
CA VAL A 86 -2.51 1.80 -11.89
C VAL A 86 -1.64 1.96 -13.14
N ASP A 87 -0.32 1.89 -12.96
CA ASP A 87 0.67 1.77 -14.03
C ASP A 87 1.12 0.32 -14.17
N PHE A 88 0.69 -0.33 -15.25
CA PHE A 88 1.21 -1.64 -15.65
C PHE A 88 2.44 -1.44 -16.54
N TYR A 89 3.58 -1.87 -16.02
CA TYR A 89 4.89 -1.71 -16.66
C TYR A 89 5.64 -3.05 -16.75
N ALA A 90 6.76 -3.04 -17.47
CA ALA A 90 7.74 -4.13 -17.49
C ALA A 90 9.15 -3.55 -17.51
N ASP A 91 10.14 -4.24 -16.94
CA ASP A 91 11.52 -3.75 -16.87
C ASP A 91 12.18 -3.57 -18.24
N TRP A 92 11.79 -4.36 -19.24
CA TRP A 92 12.27 -4.25 -20.62
C TRP A 92 11.48 -3.22 -21.46
N CYS A 93 10.40 -2.64 -20.91
CA CYS A 93 9.58 -1.66 -21.62
C CYS A 93 10.26 -0.29 -21.67
N GLN A 94 10.92 0.01 -22.80
CA GLN A 94 11.58 1.30 -23.00
C GLN A 94 10.60 2.49 -22.96
N PRO A 95 9.41 2.45 -23.59
CA PRO A 95 8.45 3.55 -23.51
C PRO A 95 7.96 3.83 -22.07
N CYS A 96 7.87 2.81 -21.22
CA CYS A 96 7.52 2.97 -19.81
C CYS A 96 8.58 3.81 -19.08
N LYS A 97 9.87 3.53 -19.31
CA LYS A 97 10.97 4.34 -18.76
C LYS A 97 10.98 5.78 -19.29
N MET A 98 10.49 6.02 -20.50
CA MET A 98 10.32 7.38 -21.04
C MET A 98 9.19 8.12 -20.34
N MET A 99 8.07 7.45 -20.00
CA MET A 99 6.99 8.05 -19.21
C MET A 99 7.51 8.50 -17.85
N ASP A 100 8.23 7.61 -17.16
CA ASP A 100 8.80 7.89 -15.84
C ASP A 100 9.68 9.13 -15.86
N LYS A 101 10.51 9.30 -16.89
CA LYS A 101 11.48 10.39 -16.98
C LYS A 101 10.92 11.70 -17.51
N ASN A 102 10.00 11.64 -18.48
CA ASN A 102 9.57 12.82 -19.24
C ASN A 102 8.17 13.31 -18.84
N VAL A 103 7.37 12.47 -18.19
CA VAL A 103 5.96 12.75 -17.89
C VAL A 103 5.72 12.78 -16.39
N PHE A 104 6.12 11.73 -15.67
CA PHE A 104 5.88 11.64 -14.22
C PHE A 104 6.80 12.56 -13.38
N THR A 105 7.79 13.19 -13.98
CA THR A 105 8.64 14.24 -13.37
C THR A 105 8.14 15.66 -13.63
N VAL A 106 7.12 15.83 -14.47
CA VAL A 106 6.55 17.15 -14.78
C VAL A 106 5.79 17.66 -13.56
N PRO A 107 6.09 18.88 -13.05
CA PRO A 107 5.48 19.43 -11.83
C PRO A 107 3.96 19.34 -11.77
N GLU A 108 3.29 19.74 -12.86
CA GLU A 108 1.83 19.75 -12.96
C GLU A 108 1.26 18.32 -12.87
N VAL A 109 1.96 17.34 -13.44
CA VAL A 109 1.55 15.94 -13.43
C VAL A 109 1.72 15.36 -12.03
N PHE A 110 2.92 15.37 -11.47
CA PHE A 110 3.12 14.68 -10.19
C PHE A 110 2.34 15.29 -9.04
N GLN A 111 2.17 16.62 -9.02
CA GLN A 111 1.36 17.27 -7.98
C GLN A 111 -0.11 16.84 -8.08
N PHE A 112 -0.66 16.81 -9.29
CA PHE A 112 -2.03 16.36 -9.51
C PHE A 112 -2.22 14.89 -9.15
N PHE A 113 -1.31 14.01 -9.59
CA PHE A 113 -1.42 12.58 -9.34
C PHE A 113 -1.26 12.22 -7.86
N ASN A 114 -0.30 12.84 -7.16
CA ASN A 114 -0.06 12.58 -5.75
C ASN A 114 -1.18 13.09 -4.83
N THR A 115 -1.94 14.09 -5.27
CA THR A 115 -3.06 14.64 -4.50
C THR A 115 -4.37 13.91 -4.78
N THR A 116 -4.58 13.49 -6.02
CA THR A 116 -5.88 12.98 -6.50
C THR A 116 -6.02 11.47 -6.36
N PHE A 117 -4.93 10.72 -6.54
CA PHE A 117 -4.98 9.26 -6.66
C PHE A 117 -4.13 8.54 -5.61
N ILE A 118 -4.48 7.29 -5.37
CA ILE A 118 -3.54 6.29 -4.86
C ILE A 118 -2.82 5.70 -6.09
N ASN A 119 -1.57 6.10 -6.30
CA ASN A 119 -0.80 5.67 -7.47
C ASN A 119 -0.11 4.33 -7.18
N VAL A 120 -0.36 3.32 -8.01
CA VAL A 120 0.18 1.97 -7.87
C VAL A 120 0.91 1.59 -9.13
N LYS A 121 2.06 0.97 -8.98
CA LYS A 121 2.87 0.50 -10.10
C LYS A 121 3.07 -1.02 -9.99
N LEU A 122 2.68 -1.72 -11.05
CA LEU A 122 2.65 -3.19 -11.10
C LEU A 122 3.49 -3.68 -12.27
N ASP A 123 4.48 -4.50 -11.96
CA ASP A 123 5.27 -5.18 -12.98
C ASP A 123 4.50 -6.39 -13.50
N VAL A 124 4.21 -6.43 -14.79
CA VAL A 124 3.47 -7.54 -15.40
C VAL A 124 4.22 -8.87 -15.36
N GLU A 125 5.54 -8.86 -15.15
CA GLU A 125 6.36 -10.06 -15.01
C GLU A 125 6.49 -10.53 -13.55
N ASP A 126 6.14 -9.67 -12.59
CA ASP A 126 6.17 -10.03 -11.18
C ASP A 126 5.04 -11.03 -10.85
N LYS A 127 5.42 -12.20 -10.36
CA LYS A 127 4.49 -13.26 -9.97
C LYS A 127 3.80 -13.00 -8.63
N ALA A 128 4.28 -12.05 -7.82
CA ALA A 128 3.70 -11.80 -6.52
C ALA A 128 2.32 -11.12 -6.64
N HIS A 129 2.23 -10.05 -7.43
CA HIS A 129 0.96 -9.34 -7.60
C HIS A 129 0.70 -8.84 -9.03
N GLY A 130 1.74 -8.48 -9.79
CA GLY A 130 1.53 -7.76 -11.05
C GLY A 130 1.06 -8.64 -12.21
N SER A 131 1.57 -9.87 -12.34
CA SER A 131 1.20 -10.80 -13.42
C SER A 131 -0.27 -11.24 -13.35
N GLN A 132 -0.78 -11.56 -12.16
CA GLN A 132 -2.19 -11.90 -11.98
C GLN A 132 -3.09 -10.70 -12.25
N ALA A 133 -2.74 -9.52 -11.72
CA ALA A 133 -3.49 -8.29 -11.99
C ALA A 133 -3.52 -7.98 -13.49
N ALA A 134 -2.39 -8.09 -14.20
CA ALA A 134 -2.34 -7.88 -15.64
C ALA A 134 -3.27 -8.84 -16.41
N ALA A 135 -3.36 -10.10 -15.99
CA ALA A 135 -4.28 -11.07 -16.57
C ALA A 135 -5.74 -10.72 -16.30
N ASP A 136 -6.08 -10.38 -15.04
CA ASP A 136 -7.45 -10.03 -14.63
C ASP A 136 -7.98 -8.81 -15.40
N TYR A 137 -7.13 -7.81 -15.60
CA TYR A 137 -7.45 -6.59 -16.34
C TYR A 137 -7.17 -6.69 -17.85
N ARG A 138 -6.79 -7.88 -18.36
CA ARG A 138 -6.53 -8.17 -19.78
C ARG A 138 -5.54 -7.19 -20.42
N VAL A 139 -4.48 -6.88 -19.69
CA VAL A 139 -3.41 -5.98 -20.09
C VAL A 139 -2.54 -6.67 -21.15
N ALA A 140 -2.61 -6.17 -22.39
CA ALA A 140 -1.99 -6.83 -23.55
C ALA A 140 -0.81 -6.06 -24.16
N ALA A 141 -0.62 -4.78 -23.81
CA ALA A 141 0.45 -3.93 -24.33
C ALA A 141 0.93 -2.95 -23.26
N MET A 142 2.24 -2.71 -23.20
CA MET A 142 2.82 -1.78 -22.22
C MET A 142 3.29 -0.48 -22.90
N PRO A 143 3.23 0.66 -22.19
CA PRO A 143 2.57 0.84 -20.90
C PRO A 143 1.04 0.77 -21.04
N THR A 144 0.37 0.30 -19.99
CA THR A 144 -1.08 0.45 -19.85
C THR A 144 -1.37 1.12 -18.51
N PHE A 145 -2.14 2.20 -18.54
CA PHE A 145 -2.60 2.89 -17.35
C PHE A 145 -4.09 2.67 -17.15
N MET A 146 -4.53 2.59 -15.90
CA MET A 146 -5.95 2.49 -15.57
C MET A 146 -6.30 3.40 -14.40
N VAL A 147 -7.47 4.04 -14.50
CA VAL A 147 -8.10 4.74 -13.39
C VAL A 147 -9.26 3.86 -12.90
N ILE A 148 -9.20 3.46 -11.65
CA ILE A 148 -10.10 2.47 -11.06
C ILE A 148 -10.75 3.06 -9.81
N HIS A 149 -12.07 3.05 -9.78
CA HIS A 149 -12.82 3.30 -8.55
C HIS A 149 -12.86 2.01 -7.73
N PRO A 150 -12.55 2.05 -6.42
CA PRO A 150 -12.44 0.83 -5.60
C PRO A 150 -13.72 -0.02 -5.57
N ASP A 151 -14.88 0.59 -5.82
CA ASP A 151 -16.18 -0.08 -5.77
C ASP A 151 -16.96 -0.08 -7.11
N GLU A 152 -16.60 0.79 -8.06
CA GLU A 152 -17.30 0.87 -9.37
C GLU A 152 -16.48 0.19 -10.49
N GLY A 153 -15.21 -0.14 -10.22
CA GLY A 153 -14.31 -0.75 -11.19
C GLY A 153 -13.60 0.26 -12.09
N VAL A 154 -13.21 -0.17 -13.28
CA VAL A 154 -12.39 0.63 -14.21
C VAL A 154 -13.23 1.77 -14.79
N ARG A 155 -12.81 3.01 -14.52
CA ARG A 155 -13.40 4.21 -15.13
C ARG A 155 -12.75 4.56 -16.46
N TYR A 156 -11.43 4.38 -16.54
CA TYR A 156 -10.68 4.72 -17.74
C TYR A 156 -9.46 3.83 -17.94
N SER A 157 -9.08 3.60 -19.20
CA SER A 157 -7.90 2.82 -19.57
C SER A 157 -7.15 3.50 -20.71
N ILE A 158 -5.87 3.76 -20.48
CA ILE A 158 -4.96 4.39 -21.43
C ILE A 158 -3.96 3.33 -21.88
N ARG A 159 -3.86 3.11 -23.19
CA ARG A 159 -2.87 2.19 -23.76
C ARG A 159 -1.79 2.96 -24.50
N GLY A 160 -0.55 2.59 -24.25
CA GLY A 160 0.64 3.17 -24.87
C GLY A 160 1.08 4.48 -24.22
N TYR A 161 2.18 5.00 -24.75
CA TYR A 161 2.79 6.25 -24.30
C TYR A 161 1.85 7.45 -24.52
N ARG A 162 1.92 8.44 -23.63
CA ARG A 162 1.29 9.76 -23.76
C ARG A 162 2.27 10.82 -23.31
N ASP A 163 2.27 11.98 -23.98
CA ASP A 163 2.92 13.15 -23.40
C ASP A 163 2.13 13.65 -22.17
N ALA A 164 2.74 14.53 -21.38
CA ALA A 164 2.16 15.03 -20.14
C ALA A 164 0.78 15.69 -20.33
N LYS A 165 0.59 16.46 -21.41
CA LYS A 165 -0.67 17.15 -21.65
C LYS A 165 -1.76 16.15 -22.01
N SER A 166 -1.48 15.23 -22.94
CA SER A 166 -2.42 14.21 -23.36
C SER A 166 -2.82 13.29 -22.20
N LEU A 167 -1.85 12.90 -21.36
CA LEU A 167 -2.14 12.11 -20.16
C LEU A 167 -3.08 12.83 -19.20
N MET A 168 -2.81 14.11 -18.91
CA MET A 168 -3.65 14.89 -18.00
C MET A 168 -5.07 15.08 -18.52
N MET A 169 -5.23 15.32 -19.83
CA MET A 169 -6.56 15.42 -20.45
C MET A 169 -7.34 14.11 -20.31
N GLU A 170 -6.74 12.97 -20.65
CA GLU A 170 -7.39 11.67 -20.57
C GLU A 170 -7.75 11.26 -19.13
N VAL A 171 -6.90 11.61 -18.15
CA VAL A 171 -7.17 11.30 -16.75
C VAL A 171 -8.23 12.22 -16.15
N GLN A 172 -8.35 13.47 -16.61
CA GLN A 172 -9.41 14.38 -16.17
C GLN A 172 -10.80 13.90 -16.61
N ASP A 173 -10.92 13.28 -17.79
CA ASP A 173 -12.17 12.67 -18.25
C ASP A 173 -12.61 11.46 -17.40
N ALA A 174 -11.71 10.91 -16.58
CA ALA A 174 -11.96 9.75 -15.73
C ALA A 174 -12.49 10.10 -14.32
N LEU A 175 -12.43 11.38 -13.91
CA LEU A 175 -12.89 11.87 -12.60
C LEU A 175 -14.41 12.01 -12.55
#